data_AF-A0A0R0EVU4-F1
#
_entry.id   AF-A0A0R0EVU4-F1
#
_cell.length_a   1.000
_cell.length_b   1.000
_cell.length_c   1.000
_cell.angle_alpha   90.00
_cell.angle_beta   90.00
_cell.angle_gamma   90.00
#
_symmetry.space_group_name_H-M   'P 1'
#
loop_
_entity.id
_entity.type
_entity.pdbx_description
1 polymer ?
#
loop_
_entity_poly.entity_id
_entity_poly.type
_entity_poly.pdbx_seq_one_letter_code
_entity_poly.pdbx_strand_id
1 'polypeptide(L)'
;MFVFIQVSEFKSIEKFKIFNTNNLLSYGSWWVNLKAVKRLVEADALKMEIIPNPKEVDGVKVLQLETAAGAAIRFFDKAIGINVPRSRFLPVKATSDLLLVQWDLYTLQDGLVIRNQARANPENPSIELGPEFKKVSYFLSRFKSIPSIVELDSLKVAGDGKVSILAKPGVKQEIPDGAVITNKEINGPEDL
;
A
#
# COMPACT_ATOMS: atom_id res chain seq x y z
N MET A 1 6.29 -29.52 -19.19
CA MET A 1 7.08 -29.47 -17.94
C MET A 1 6.39 -28.47 -17.02
N PHE A 2 5.66 -28.94 -15.99
CA PHE A 2 5.04 -28.07 -15.00
C PHE A 2 6.09 -27.73 -13.95
N VAL A 3 6.53 -26.47 -13.91
CA VAL A 3 7.44 -26.00 -12.86
C VAL A 3 6.57 -25.66 -11.66
N PHE A 4 6.57 -26.54 -10.66
CA PHE A 4 5.99 -26.24 -9.36
C PHE A 4 6.97 -25.33 -8.61
N ILE A 5 6.71 -24.02 -8.65
CA ILE A 5 7.44 -23.04 -7.83
C ILE A 5 6.88 -23.16 -6.41
N GLN A 6 7.73 -23.47 -5.43
CA GLN A 6 7.31 -23.41 -4.02
C GLN A 6 7.00 -21.97 -3.62
N VAL A 7 6.03 -21.77 -2.72
CA VAL A 7 5.62 -20.44 -2.25
C VAL A 7 6.80 -19.63 -1.70
N SER A 8 7.78 -20.29 -1.06
CA SER A 8 9.02 -19.68 -0.59
C SER A 8 9.85 -19.08 -1.73
N GLU A 9 9.95 -19.79 -2.86
CA GLU A 9 10.69 -19.32 -4.02
C GLU A 9 10.00 -18.15 -4.73
N PHE A 10 8.67 -18.17 -4.81
CA PHE A 10 7.91 -17.06 -5.38
C PHE A 10 8.07 -15.76 -4.59
N LYS A 11 8.23 -15.86 -3.26
CA LYS A 11 8.47 -14.71 -2.37
C LYS A 11 9.92 -14.20 -2.41
N SER A 12 10.84 -14.91 -3.06
CA SER A 12 12.24 -14.50 -3.13
C SER A 12 12.41 -13.32 -4.09
N ILE A 13 12.78 -12.16 -3.54
CA ILE A 13 13.14 -10.96 -4.30
C ILE A 13 14.42 -11.15 -5.12
N GLU A 14 15.25 -12.15 -4.79
CA GLU A 14 16.43 -12.48 -5.60
C GLU A 14 16.05 -13.18 -6.90
N LYS A 15 15.04 -14.07 -6.86
CA LYS A 15 14.53 -14.77 -8.03
C LYS A 15 13.59 -13.88 -8.85
N PHE A 16 12.64 -13.22 -8.21
CA PHE A 16 11.63 -12.37 -8.85
C PHE A 16 11.85 -10.89 -8.47
N LYS A 17 12.73 -10.23 -9.24
CA LYS A 17 13.20 -8.86 -8.95
C LYS A 17 12.22 -7.74 -9.34
N ILE A 18 11.17 -8.07 -10.07
CA ILE A 18 10.19 -7.12 -10.59
C ILE A 18 8.79 -7.51 -10.15
N PHE A 19 7.95 -6.51 -9.89
CA PHE A 19 6.55 -6.71 -9.53
C PHE A 19 5.65 -5.78 -10.34
N ASN A 20 4.40 -6.20 -10.55
CA ASN A 20 3.42 -5.39 -11.26
C ASN A 20 2.97 -4.21 -10.39
N THR A 21 3.20 -2.98 -10.85
CA THR A 21 2.71 -1.75 -10.20
C THR A 21 1.22 -1.49 -10.47
N ASN A 22 0.60 -2.29 -11.34
CA ASN A 22 -0.75 -2.10 -11.88
C ASN A 22 -0.95 -0.73 -12.55
N ASN A 23 0.16 -0.07 -12.90
CA ASN A 23 0.18 1.12 -13.73
C ASN A 23 -0.06 0.74 -15.20
N LEU A 24 -1.25 0.22 -15.47
CA LEU A 24 -1.80 0.13 -16.82
C LEU A 24 -2.56 1.44 -17.16
N LEU A 25 -2.78 2.28 -16.14
CA LEU A 25 -3.56 3.51 -16.17
C LEU A 25 -2.98 4.54 -15.17
N SER A 26 -2.24 5.55 -15.65
CA SER A 26 -2.12 6.83 -14.95
C SER A 26 -1.66 7.92 -15.94
N TYR A 27 -2.06 9.16 -15.65
CA TYR A 27 -2.02 10.36 -16.50
C TYR A 27 -0.88 10.40 -17.54
N GLY A 28 -1.26 10.55 -18.80
CA GLY A 28 -0.34 10.87 -19.91
C GLY A 28 0.01 9.72 -20.86
N SER A 29 -0.19 8.46 -20.48
CA SER A 29 -0.22 7.33 -21.43
C SER A 29 -0.83 6.08 -20.79
N TRP A 30 -2.01 5.71 -21.27
CA TRP A 30 -2.54 4.36 -21.11
C TRP A 30 -1.88 3.47 -22.17
N TRP A 31 -1.01 2.55 -21.75
CA TRP A 31 -0.26 1.70 -22.70
C TRP A 31 -1.03 0.42 -23.02
N VAL A 32 -2.30 0.56 -23.38
CA VAL A 32 -3.05 -0.54 -23.99
C VAL A 32 -3.64 -0.03 -25.29
N ASN A 33 -3.27 -0.67 -26.39
CA ASN A 33 -3.77 -0.31 -27.70
C ASN A 33 -5.28 -0.62 -27.79
N LEU A 34 -6.12 0.42 -27.86
CA LEU A 34 -7.58 0.25 -27.88
C LEU A 34 -8.09 -0.56 -29.06
N LYS A 35 -7.40 -0.53 -30.22
CA LYS A 35 -7.74 -1.41 -31.36
C LYS A 35 -7.48 -2.87 -31.02
N ALA A 36 -6.39 -3.16 -30.31
CA ALA A 36 -6.09 -4.50 -29.82
C ALA A 36 -7.11 -4.95 -28.78
N VAL A 37 -7.51 -4.07 -27.84
CA VAL A 37 -8.59 -4.36 -26.88
C VAL A 37 -9.87 -4.73 -27.60
N LYS A 38 -10.33 -3.86 -28.53
CA LYS A 38 -11.55 -4.10 -29.33
C LYS A 38 -11.50 -5.46 -30.02
N ARG A 39 -10.41 -5.76 -30.75
CA ARG A 39 -10.21 -7.05 -31.42
C ARG A 39 -10.31 -8.23 -30.46
N LEU A 40 -9.61 -8.16 -29.33
CA LEU A 40 -9.55 -9.26 -28.36
C LEU A 40 -10.87 -9.48 -27.63
N VAL A 41 -11.60 -8.40 -27.32
CA VAL A 41 -12.91 -8.47 -26.68
C VAL A 41 -13.97 -8.99 -27.66
N GLU A 42 -14.02 -8.48 -28.89
CA GLU A 42 -14.99 -8.93 -29.90
C GLU A 42 -14.79 -10.39 -30.31
N ALA A 43 -13.53 -10.86 -30.29
CA ALA A 43 -13.21 -12.26 -30.55
C ALA A 43 -13.36 -13.17 -29.31
N ASP A 44 -13.78 -12.65 -28.16
CA ASP A 44 -13.85 -13.39 -26.88
C ASP A 44 -12.52 -14.11 -26.54
N ALA A 45 -11.39 -13.49 -26.87
CA ALA A 45 -10.06 -14.08 -26.76
C ALA A 45 -9.43 -13.96 -25.37
N LEU A 46 -9.99 -13.11 -24.49
CA LEU A 46 -9.43 -12.82 -23.16
C LEU A 46 -9.77 -13.90 -22.13
N LYS A 47 -9.17 -15.09 -22.27
CA LYS A 47 -9.36 -16.22 -21.34
C LYS A 47 -8.50 -16.09 -20.08
N MET A 48 -8.77 -15.06 -19.27
CA MET A 48 -8.01 -14.75 -18.06
C MET A 48 -8.19 -15.81 -16.97
N GLU A 49 -7.19 -15.93 -16.09
CA GLU A 49 -7.29 -16.79 -14.90
C GLU A 49 -8.36 -16.24 -13.95
N ILE A 50 -9.24 -17.12 -13.51
CA ILE A 50 -10.27 -16.80 -12.53
C ILE A 50 -9.63 -16.82 -11.15
N ILE A 51 -9.82 -15.71 -10.43
CA ILE A 51 -9.39 -15.54 -9.05
C ILE A 51 -10.62 -15.77 -8.16
N PRO A 52 -10.73 -16.93 -7.48
CA PRO A 52 -11.75 -17.11 -6.46
C PRO A 52 -11.40 -16.27 -5.24
N ASN A 53 -12.29 -15.35 -4.87
CA ASN A 53 -12.15 -14.49 -3.70
C ASN A 53 -13.25 -14.85 -2.68
N PRO A 54 -12.97 -15.75 -1.71
CA PRO A 54 -13.92 -16.08 -0.65
C PRO A 54 -14.22 -14.85 0.20
N LYS A 55 -15.51 -14.55 0.37
CA LYS A 55 -16.00 -13.44 1.19
C LYS A 55 -17.14 -13.89 2.09
N GLU A 56 -17.45 -13.04 3.07
CA GLU A 56 -18.66 -13.15 3.87
C GLU A 56 -19.47 -11.87 3.67
N VAL A 57 -20.73 -12.02 3.28
CA VAL A 57 -21.67 -10.91 3.07
C VAL A 57 -22.90 -11.25 3.90
N ASP A 58 -23.22 -10.37 4.86
CA ASP A 58 -24.36 -10.52 5.77
C ASP A 58 -24.44 -11.90 6.46
N GLY A 59 -23.28 -12.42 6.90
CA GLY A 59 -23.16 -13.71 7.57
C GLY A 59 -23.17 -14.93 6.65
N VAL A 60 -23.30 -14.74 5.33
CA VAL A 60 -23.29 -15.81 4.33
C VAL A 60 -21.93 -15.89 3.66
N LYS A 61 -21.31 -17.07 3.66
CA LYS A 61 -20.09 -17.33 2.90
C LYS A 61 -20.41 -17.36 1.40
N VAL A 62 -19.75 -16.50 0.64
CA VAL A 62 -19.92 -16.36 -0.81
C VAL A 62 -18.56 -16.45 -1.50
N LEU A 63 -18.58 -16.78 -2.80
CA LEU A 63 -17.40 -16.78 -3.64
C LEU A 63 -17.54 -15.68 -4.70
N GLN A 64 -16.70 -14.65 -4.62
CA GLN A 64 -16.65 -13.62 -5.66
C GLN A 64 -15.62 -14.03 -6.70
N LEU A 65 -16.03 -14.14 -7.97
CA LEU A 65 -15.13 -14.45 -9.07
C LEU A 65 -14.59 -13.17 -9.68
N GLU A 66 -13.27 -13.05 -9.73
CA GLU A 66 -12.58 -11.87 -10.25
C GLU A 66 -11.53 -12.27 -11.31
N THR A 67 -11.08 -11.30 -12.09
CA THR A 67 -9.93 -11.44 -13.00
C THR A 67 -9.00 -10.25 -12.83
N ALA A 68 -7.70 -10.44 -12.91
CA ALA A 68 -6.73 -9.35 -12.87
C ALA A 68 -6.46 -8.80 -14.28
N ALA A 69 -6.61 -7.48 -14.48
CA ALA A 69 -6.34 -6.84 -15.77
C ALA A 69 -4.91 -7.10 -16.28
N GLY A 70 -3.92 -7.16 -15.37
CA GLY A 70 -2.54 -7.51 -15.72
C GLY A 70 -2.36 -8.92 -16.29
N ALA A 71 -3.25 -9.87 -15.97
CA ALA A 71 -3.22 -11.21 -16.55
C ALA A 71 -3.57 -11.21 -18.05
N ALA A 72 -4.20 -10.13 -18.54
CA ALA A 72 -4.52 -10.00 -19.95
C ALA A 72 -3.27 -9.83 -20.83
N ILE A 73 -2.11 -9.46 -20.24
CA ILE A 73 -0.87 -9.18 -20.97
C ILE A 73 -0.48 -10.29 -21.96
N ARG A 74 -0.76 -11.56 -21.62
CA ARG A 74 -0.44 -12.73 -22.45
C ARG A 74 -1.24 -12.82 -23.76
N PHE A 75 -2.34 -12.08 -23.88
CA PHE A 75 -3.19 -12.06 -25.08
C PHE A 75 -2.85 -10.92 -26.04
N PHE A 76 -1.99 -9.99 -25.64
CA PHE A 76 -1.57 -8.89 -26.50
C PHE A 76 -0.32 -9.26 -27.28
N ASP A 77 -0.39 -9.09 -28.60
CA ASP A 77 0.78 -9.13 -29.46
C ASP A 77 1.73 -7.98 -29.08
N LYS A 78 3.03 -8.25 -29.01
CA LYS A 78 4.09 -7.27 -28.68
C LYS A 78 3.95 -6.63 -27.29
N ALA A 79 3.42 -7.36 -26.31
CA ALA A 79 3.39 -6.90 -24.93
C ALA A 79 4.82 -6.76 -24.35
N ILE A 80 5.06 -5.69 -23.59
CA ILE A 80 6.34 -5.42 -22.93
C ILE A 80 6.13 -4.97 -21.48
N GLY A 81 7.14 -5.19 -20.65
CA GLY A 81 7.26 -4.58 -19.32
C GLY A 81 8.29 -3.45 -19.33
N ILE A 82 8.03 -2.38 -18.59
CA ILE A 82 8.96 -1.26 -18.41
C ILE A 82 9.26 -1.14 -16.92
N ASN A 83 10.55 -1.11 -16.57
CA ASN A 83 10.96 -0.85 -15.20
C ASN A 83 10.88 0.66 -14.93
N VAL A 84 10.15 1.03 -13.88
CA VAL A 84 9.88 2.42 -13.52
C VAL A 84 10.40 2.70 -12.12
N PRO A 85 10.79 3.95 -11.81
CA PRO A 85 11.19 4.29 -10.45
C PRO A 85 10.02 4.09 -9.48
N ARG A 86 10.34 3.77 -8.22
CA ARG A 86 9.37 3.56 -7.14
C ARG A 86 8.43 4.76 -6.92
N SER A 87 8.87 5.97 -7.29
CA SER A 87 8.05 7.19 -7.27
C SER A 87 6.77 7.10 -8.11
N ARG A 88 6.70 6.21 -9.11
CA ARG A 88 5.47 5.94 -9.88
C ARG A 88 4.53 4.94 -9.22
N PHE A 89 4.87 4.40 -8.06
CA PHE A 89 4.08 3.40 -7.35
C PHE A 89 3.91 3.81 -5.88
N LEU A 90 2.81 4.51 -5.62
CA LEU A 90 2.41 4.95 -4.28
C LEU A 90 1.02 4.38 -3.93
N PRO A 91 0.93 3.05 -3.69
CA PRO A 91 -0.34 2.41 -3.39
C PRO A 91 -0.83 2.80 -1.99
N VAL A 92 -2.15 2.88 -1.82
CA VAL A 92 -2.79 3.00 -0.51
C VAL A 92 -3.65 1.77 -0.28
N LYS A 93 -3.13 0.78 0.46
CA LYS A 93 -3.80 -0.50 0.76
C LYS A 93 -4.22 -0.63 2.21
N ALA A 94 -3.49 0.00 3.11
CA ALA A 94 -3.78 0.11 4.53
C ALA A 94 -3.76 1.56 4.98
N THR A 95 -4.23 1.81 6.20
CA THR A 95 -4.16 3.14 6.83
C THR A 95 -2.73 3.58 7.13
N SER A 96 -1.78 2.64 7.27
CA SER A 96 -0.35 2.96 7.29
C SER A 96 0.14 3.57 5.97
N ASP A 97 -0.39 3.14 4.82
CA ASP A 97 -0.05 3.77 3.54
C ASP A 97 -0.71 5.15 3.41
N LEU A 98 -1.91 5.31 3.97
CA LEU A 98 -2.61 6.60 4.00
C LEU A 98 -1.78 7.64 4.77
N LEU A 99 -1.17 7.20 5.87
CA LEU A 99 -0.26 7.98 6.68
C LEU A 99 0.93 8.48 5.84
N LEU A 100 1.54 7.61 5.03
CA LEU A 100 2.65 8.00 4.15
C LEU A 100 2.26 9.13 3.19
N VAL A 101 1.08 9.09 2.58
CA VAL A 101 0.68 10.05 1.53
C VAL A 101 0.05 11.35 2.06
N GLN A 102 -0.53 11.32 3.26
CA GLN A 102 -1.20 12.49 3.84
C GLN A 102 -0.23 13.41 4.60
N TRP A 103 0.90 12.88 5.05
CA TRP A 103 1.79 13.59 5.95
C TRP A 103 2.94 14.26 5.18
N ASP A 104 3.86 14.89 5.89
CA ASP A 104 4.91 15.74 5.34
C ASP A 104 6.03 14.99 4.58
N LEU A 105 5.93 13.68 4.37
CA LEU A 105 6.77 12.96 3.41
C LEU A 105 6.53 13.39 1.97
N TYR A 106 5.34 13.89 1.67
CA TYR A 106 4.98 14.39 0.35
C TYR A 106 4.36 15.78 0.46
N THR A 107 4.55 16.55 -0.60
CA THR A 107 3.90 17.84 -0.80
C THR A 107 2.93 17.73 -1.97
N LEU A 108 1.88 18.57 -1.96
CA LEU A 108 0.95 18.69 -3.07
C LEU A 108 1.33 19.91 -3.90
N GLN A 109 1.68 19.69 -5.16
CA GLN A 109 1.99 20.76 -6.11
C GLN A 109 1.24 20.51 -7.41
N ASP A 110 0.39 21.44 -7.82
CA ASP A 110 -0.39 21.36 -9.06
C ASP A 110 -1.19 20.04 -9.23
N GLY A 111 -1.71 19.51 -8.12
CA GLY A 111 -2.44 18.24 -8.08
C GLY A 111 -1.56 16.99 -8.10
N LEU A 112 -0.23 17.15 -8.16
CA LEU A 112 0.74 16.06 -8.06
C LEU A 112 1.21 15.88 -6.62
N VAL A 113 1.25 14.64 -6.17
CA VAL A 113 1.88 14.24 -4.91
C VAL A 113 3.38 14.09 -5.18
N ILE A 114 4.17 15.04 -4.71
CA ILE A 114 5.61 15.13 -4.96
C ILE A 114 6.36 14.80 -3.67
N ARG A 115 7.50 14.12 -3.78
CA ARG A 115 8.35 13.82 -2.62
C ARG A 115 8.86 15.11 -1.99
N ASN A 116 8.68 15.26 -0.67
CA ASN A 116 9.19 16.41 0.05
C ASN A 116 10.73 16.41 0.00
N GLN A 117 11.33 17.52 -0.45
CA GLN A 117 12.78 17.68 -0.58
C GLN A 117 13.50 17.73 0.77
N ALA A 118 12.79 18.01 1.87
CA ALA A 118 13.34 17.95 3.21
C ALA A 118 13.66 16.51 3.65
N ARG A 119 13.07 15.49 3.01
CA ARG A 119 13.38 14.09 3.28
C ARG A 119 14.72 13.73 2.63
N ALA A 120 15.77 13.59 3.43
CA ALA A 120 17.09 13.17 2.94
C ALA A 120 17.11 11.73 2.40
N ASN A 121 16.38 10.81 3.05
CA ASN A 121 16.31 9.40 2.64
C ASN A 121 15.20 9.17 1.58
N PRO A 122 15.53 8.74 0.34
CA PRO A 122 14.53 8.50 -0.70
C PRO A 122 13.55 7.38 -0.37
N GLU A 123 13.87 6.49 0.57
CA GLU A 123 12.99 5.40 0.99
C GLU A 123 11.86 5.85 1.92
N ASN A 124 10.72 5.16 1.83
CA ASN A 124 9.61 5.37 2.76
C ASN A 124 9.95 4.73 4.12
N PRO A 125 9.55 5.36 5.24
CA PRO A 125 9.62 4.70 6.53
C PRO A 125 8.76 3.44 6.54
N SER A 126 9.18 2.47 7.36
CA SER A 126 8.35 1.32 7.69
C SER A 126 7.30 1.73 8.72
N ILE A 127 6.01 1.54 8.41
CA ILE A 127 4.92 1.90 9.31
C ILE A 127 4.02 0.69 9.55
N GLU A 128 3.99 0.23 10.79
CA GLU A 128 3.14 -0.85 11.26
C GLU A 128 2.12 -0.29 12.26
N LEU A 129 0.84 -0.30 11.89
CA LEU A 129 -0.26 0.10 12.76
C LEU A 129 -1.09 -1.12 13.17
N GLY A 130 -1.47 -1.16 14.44
CA GLY A 130 -2.30 -2.20 15.04
C GLY A 130 -3.72 -2.24 14.46
N PRO A 131 -4.48 -3.30 14.78
CA PRO A 131 -5.85 -3.49 14.29
C PRO A 131 -6.79 -2.32 14.63
N GLU A 132 -6.49 -1.56 15.67
CA GLU A 132 -7.22 -0.37 16.13
C GLU A 132 -7.21 0.74 15.07
N PHE A 133 -6.21 0.76 14.20
CA PHE A 133 -6.06 1.73 13.12
C PHE A 133 -6.57 1.20 11.78
N LYS A 134 -7.06 -0.04 11.69
CA LYS A 134 -7.40 -0.68 10.40
C LYS A 134 -8.53 0.04 9.66
N LYS A 135 -9.51 0.57 10.37
CA LYS A 135 -10.60 1.37 9.78
C LYS A 135 -10.19 2.83 9.71
N VAL A 136 -10.46 3.48 8.57
CA VAL A 136 -10.15 4.89 8.34
C VAL A 136 -10.75 5.80 9.41
N SER A 137 -11.98 5.55 9.85
CA SER A 137 -12.63 6.33 10.91
C SER A 137 -11.87 6.28 12.24
N TYR A 138 -11.44 5.08 12.67
CA TYR A 138 -10.66 4.91 13.90
C TYR A 138 -9.26 5.49 13.78
N PHE A 139 -8.61 5.28 12.63
CA PHE A 139 -7.34 5.92 12.29
C PHE A 139 -7.43 7.44 12.44
N LEU A 140 -8.37 8.10 11.74
CA LEU A 140 -8.53 9.55 11.80
C LEU A 140 -8.86 10.05 13.21
N SER A 141 -9.69 9.33 13.98
CA SER A 141 -10.02 9.72 15.36
C SER A 141 -8.82 9.68 16.32
N ARG A 142 -7.78 8.89 15.99
CA ARG A 142 -6.58 8.71 16.80
C ARG A 142 -5.51 9.75 16.52
N PHE A 143 -5.60 10.51 15.43
CA PHE A 143 -4.67 11.61 15.13
C PHE A 143 -5.39 12.95 15.28
N LYS A 144 -5.06 13.71 16.33
CA LYS A 144 -5.62 15.07 16.56
C LYS A 144 -5.10 16.05 15.50
N SER A 145 -3.84 15.89 15.13
CA SER A 145 -3.18 16.54 14.01
C SER A 145 -2.31 15.50 13.29
N ILE A 146 -1.87 15.85 12.09
CA ILE A 146 -0.89 15.09 11.33
C ILE A 146 0.50 15.39 11.93
N PRO A 147 1.18 14.41 12.56
CA PRO A 147 2.54 14.61 13.04
C PRO A 147 3.53 14.59 11.87
N SER A 148 4.67 15.25 12.08
CA SER A 148 5.78 15.23 11.13
C SER A 148 6.46 13.87 11.14
N ILE A 149 6.76 13.33 9.96
CA ILE A 149 7.49 12.08 9.74
C ILE A 149 8.56 12.22 8.67
N VAL A 150 8.90 13.44 8.28
CA VAL A 150 9.94 13.69 7.29
C VAL A 150 11.30 13.10 7.69
N GLU A 151 11.57 12.91 8.99
CA GLU A 151 12.79 12.27 9.52
C GLU A 151 12.57 10.83 10.01
N LEU A 152 11.34 10.30 9.88
CA LEU A 152 11.00 8.97 10.40
C LEU A 152 11.65 7.86 9.58
N ASP A 153 12.23 6.85 10.21
CA ASP A 153 12.66 5.62 9.52
C ASP A 153 11.75 4.43 9.81
N SER A 154 11.23 4.33 11.03
CA SER A 154 10.25 3.31 11.39
C SER A 154 9.28 3.78 12.46
N LEU A 155 8.03 3.35 12.35
CA LEU A 155 6.97 3.60 13.31
C LEU A 155 6.17 2.31 13.51
N LYS A 156 6.10 1.83 14.75
CA LYS A 156 5.21 0.75 15.14
C LYS A 156 4.25 1.22 16.22
N VAL A 157 2.96 1.03 16.01
CA VAL A 157 1.92 1.40 16.96
C VAL A 157 0.99 0.22 17.14
N ALA A 158 0.81 -0.24 18.37
CA ALA A 158 -0.13 -1.31 18.68
C ALA A 158 -0.84 -1.01 19.99
N GLY A 159 -2.13 -1.37 20.07
CA GLY A 159 -2.97 -1.07 21.21
C GLY A 159 -3.63 0.30 21.13
N ASP A 160 -4.35 0.67 22.19
CA ASP A 160 -5.19 1.87 22.25
C ASP A 160 -4.42 3.13 22.68
N GLY A 161 -3.31 3.40 21.98
CA GLY A 161 -2.53 4.62 22.10
C GLY A 161 -2.62 5.51 20.87
N LYS A 162 -2.76 6.82 21.03
CA LYS A 162 -2.53 7.77 19.92
C LYS A 162 -1.02 7.85 19.65
N VAL A 163 -0.53 7.20 18.59
CA VAL A 163 0.82 7.36 17.97
C VAL A 163 2.03 6.82 18.79
N SER A 164 2.69 5.78 18.26
CA SER A 164 4.01 5.21 18.65
C SER A 164 4.22 4.79 20.11
N ILE A 165 3.27 4.03 20.66
CA ILE A 165 3.41 3.45 22.00
C ILE A 165 2.92 2.02 21.93
N LEU A 166 3.72 1.07 22.40
CA LEU A 166 3.21 -0.25 22.76
C LEU A 166 2.34 -0.08 24.01
N ALA A 167 1.07 0.26 23.81
CA ALA A 167 0.13 0.35 24.92
C ALA A 167 -0.23 -1.08 25.35
N LYS A 168 -0.05 -1.39 26.64
CA LYS A 168 -0.56 -2.63 27.22
C LYS A 168 -2.07 -2.73 26.92
N PRO A 169 -2.61 -3.94 26.66
CA PRO A 169 -4.04 -4.10 26.40
C PRO A 169 -4.90 -3.42 27.47
N GLY A 170 -5.84 -2.59 27.04
CA GLY A 170 -6.75 -1.86 27.95
C GLY A 170 -6.20 -0.56 28.54
N VAL A 171 -4.95 -0.19 28.29
CA VAL A 171 -4.38 1.09 28.71
C VAL A 171 -4.52 2.10 27.57
N LYS A 172 -5.21 3.21 27.86
CA LYS A 172 -5.30 4.35 26.93
C LYS A 172 -4.04 5.19 27.05
N GLN A 173 -3.40 5.47 25.92
CA GLN A 173 -2.20 6.28 25.89
C GLN A 173 -2.39 7.50 24.98
N GLU A 174 -2.05 8.68 25.49
CA GLU A 174 -2.13 9.95 24.73
C GLU A 174 -0.75 10.60 24.64
N ILE A 175 -0.27 10.84 23.42
CA ILE A 175 0.89 11.67 23.17
C ILE A 175 0.51 13.14 23.39
N PRO A 176 1.23 13.89 24.23
CA PRO A 176 0.95 15.30 24.46
C PRO A 176 1.22 16.14 23.20
N ASP A 177 0.49 17.26 23.07
CA ASP A 177 0.65 18.18 21.96
C ASP A 177 2.10 18.70 21.88
N GLY A 178 2.71 18.63 20.69
CA GLY A 178 4.08 19.11 20.46
C GLY A 178 5.19 18.15 20.88
N ALA A 179 4.87 16.93 21.33
CA ALA A 179 5.88 15.92 21.66
C ALA A 179 6.78 15.61 20.45
N VAL A 180 8.08 15.56 20.69
CA VAL A 180 9.09 15.12 19.72
C VAL A 180 9.63 13.77 20.19
N ILE A 181 9.38 12.72 19.40
CA ILE A 181 9.76 11.35 19.74
C ILE A 181 10.87 10.93 18.79
N THR A 182 12.08 10.74 19.32
CA THR A 182 13.25 10.33 18.55
C THR A 182 13.86 9.09 19.18
N ASN A 183 13.98 8.00 18.41
CA ASN A 183 14.62 6.75 18.83
C ASN A 183 14.20 6.23 20.22
N LYS A 184 12.89 6.31 20.51
CA LYS A 184 12.33 5.95 21.81
C LYS A 184 11.25 4.89 21.65
N GLU A 185 11.30 3.88 22.51
CA GLU A 185 10.18 2.96 22.73
C GLU A 185 9.38 3.49 23.91
N ILE A 186 8.06 3.53 23.75
CA ILE A 186 7.14 4.02 24.77
C ILE A 186 6.21 2.86 25.08
N ASN A 187 6.18 2.41 26.34
CA ASN A 187 5.39 1.27 26.80
C ASN A 187 4.27 1.68 27.77
N GLY A 188 4.28 2.94 28.21
CA GLY A 188 3.29 3.51 29.12
C GLY A 188 3.41 5.03 29.28
N PRO A 189 2.54 5.65 30.09
CA PRO A 189 2.56 7.09 30.37
C PRO A 189 3.87 7.59 30.97
N GLU A 190 4.59 6.71 31.68
CA GLU A 190 5.88 6.97 32.30
C GLU A 190 7.02 7.24 31.30
N ASP A 191 6.85 6.77 30.07
CA ASP A 191 7.86 6.89 29.01
C ASP A 191 7.65 8.17 28.16
N LEU A 192 6.79 9.11 28.58
CA LEU A 192 6.53 10.37 27.88
C LEU A 192 7.26 11.56 28.51
#